data_AF-A0A971VAS2-F1
#
_entry.id   AF-A0A971VAS2-F1
#
_cell.length_a   1.000
_cell.length_b   1.000
_cell.length_c   1.000
_cell.angle_alpha   90.00
_cell.angle_beta   90.00
_cell.angle_gamma   90.00
#
_symmetry.space_group_name_H-M   'P 1'
#
loop_
_entity.id
_entity.type
_entity.pdbx_description
1 polymer ?
#
loop_
_entity_poly.entity_id
_entity_poly.type
_entity_poly.pdbx_seq_one_letter_code
_entity_poly.pdbx_strand_id
1 'polypeptide(L)'
;PQWPDDYMTPTMADEVFSILRRLGCHSVHIGGGEPLLKPDKILDVLKMAEKNNIDIEYIETNASWYRNEATTKTVLRELKDHGVHTLLISIDPYHNEYIPFWKVKALIKACSKVRMNVFPWLMEFWDDIDAMDDRKPHSLDEYALVYGEDYLAQLPNRYGLGLKGRALKTYKPMMGKQSFQRILEESRPCRLLAGVYHFHVDLYGNFIPQSCPGFAIPLKELQYGADSDKYRIFHSLESVGIAGFADLVIKEYGYKPKAEYAGRCDLCYDMRNYLVLELGLDLPDLKPEGHYKYV
;
A
#
# COMPACT_ATOMS: atom_id res chain seq x y z
N PRO A 1 2.78 0.74 -15.07
CA PRO A 1 3.38 -0.40 -14.33
C PRO A 1 3.12 -1.72 -15.07
N GLN A 2 4.09 -2.64 -15.12
CA GLN A 2 3.93 -3.98 -15.71
C GLN A 2 3.36 -4.99 -14.69
N TRP A 3 2.38 -4.56 -13.89
CA TRP A 3 1.76 -5.44 -12.91
C TRP A 3 0.78 -6.41 -13.58
N PRO A 4 0.62 -7.63 -13.06
CA PRO A 4 -0.44 -8.53 -13.48
C PRO A 4 -1.80 -7.84 -13.38
N ASP A 5 -2.69 -8.15 -14.32
CA ASP A 5 -4.06 -7.63 -14.38
C ASP A 5 -5.00 -8.41 -13.44
N ASP A 6 -4.51 -8.65 -12.22
CA ASP A 6 -5.17 -9.48 -11.22
C ASP A 6 -6.12 -8.64 -10.35
N TYR A 7 -7.27 -9.22 -10.01
CA TYR A 7 -8.27 -8.64 -9.12
C TYR A 7 -8.72 -9.69 -8.12
N MET A 8 -9.15 -9.25 -6.94
CA MET A 8 -9.74 -10.14 -5.95
C MET A 8 -10.96 -10.82 -6.55
N THR A 9 -10.99 -12.15 -6.50
CA THR A 9 -12.13 -12.92 -7.01
C THR A 9 -13.31 -12.87 -6.02
N PRO A 10 -14.56 -13.08 -6.46
CA PRO A 10 -15.70 -13.18 -5.53
C PRO A 10 -15.49 -14.25 -4.45
N THR A 11 -14.94 -15.40 -4.82
CA THR A 11 -14.64 -16.49 -3.88
C THR A 11 -13.62 -16.05 -2.82
N MET A 12 -12.57 -15.34 -3.22
CA MET A 12 -11.57 -14.82 -2.30
C MET A 12 -12.16 -13.73 -1.39
N ALA A 13 -12.95 -12.80 -1.95
CA ALA A 13 -13.63 -11.78 -1.17
C ALA A 13 -14.58 -12.39 -0.12
N ASP A 14 -15.33 -13.43 -0.49
CA ASP A 14 -16.20 -14.16 0.44
C ASP A 14 -15.41 -14.82 1.58
N GLU A 15 -14.28 -15.47 1.28
CA GLU A 15 -13.39 -16.06 2.30
C GLU A 15 -12.87 -14.98 3.26
N VAL A 16 -12.32 -13.89 2.72
CA VAL A 16 -11.77 -12.77 3.51
C VAL A 16 -12.85 -12.15 4.40
N PHE A 17 -13.99 -11.74 3.84
CA PHE A 17 -15.05 -11.10 4.60
C PHE A 17 -15.68 -12.04 5.63
N SER A 18 -15.82 -13.32 5.33
CA SER A 18 -16.29 -14.32 6.29
C SER A 18 -15.34 -14.43 7.49
N ILE A 19 -14.02 -14.45 7.25
CA ILE A 19 -13.02 -14.48 8.33
C ILE A 19 -13.07 -13.20 9.14
N LEU A 20 -13.04 -12.03 8.49
CA LEU A 20 -13.10 -10.73 9.16
C LEU A 20 -14.34 -10.61 10.05
N ARG A 21 -15.51 -10.99 9.53
CA ARG A 21 -16.78 -10.98 10.27
C ARG A 21 -16.72 -11.86 11.51
N ARG A 22 -16.14 -13.07 11.42
CA ARG A 22 -15.96 -13.97 12.57
C ARG A 22 -15.01 -13.39 13.62
N LEU A 23 -14.01 -12.62 13.20
CA LEU A 23 -13.05 -11.95 14.08
C LEU A 23 -13.57 -10.62 14.66
N GLY A 24 -14.83 -10.26 14.40
CA GLY A 24 -15.45 -9.04 14.93
C GLY A 24 -15.12 -7.76 14.15
N CYS A 25 -14.54 -7.88 12.96
CA CYS A 25 -14.40 -6.77 12.02
C CYS A 25 -15.70 -6.64 11.23
N HIS A 26 -16.33 -5.47 11.33
CA HIS A 26 -17.66 -5.20 10.75
C HIS A 26 -17.62 -4.21 9.58
N SER A 27 -16.49 -3.54 9.38
CA SER A 27 -16.31 -2.54 8.34
C SER A 27 -14.88 -2.55 7.81
N VAL A 28 -14.72 -2.19 6.54
CA VAL A 28 -13.42 -2.04 5.88
C VAL A 28 -13.42 -0.82 4.96
N HIS A 29 -12.24 -0.32 4.61
CA HIS A 29 -12.06 0.48 3.40
C HIS A 29 -11.45 -0.38 2.29
N ILE A 30 -11.67 0.00 1.05
CA ILE A 30 -11.08 -0.66 -0.12
C ILE A 30 -10.08 0.29 -0.78
N GLY A 31 -8.82 -0.13 -0.87
CA GLY A 31 -7.76 0.57 -1.59
C GLY A 31 -6.95 -0.37 -2.50
N GLY A 32 -5.66 -0.08 -2.68
CA GLY A 32 -4.72 -0.95 -3.39
C GLY A 32 -4.10 -0.30 -4.62
N GLY A 33 -4.27 -0.91 -5.79
CA GLY A 33 -4.00 -0.24 -7.07
C GLY A 33 -4.99 0.90 -7.31
N GLU A 34 -5.65 0.93 -8.47
CA GLU A 34 -6.81 1.81 -8.68
C GLU A 34 -8.09 0.94 -8.70
N PRO A 35 -8.86 0.90 -7.59
CA PRO A 35 -10.01 0.00 -7.47
C PRO A 35 -11.10 0.24 -8.52
N LEU A 36 -11.22 1.49 -9.01
CA LEU A 36 -12.24 1.89 -9.99
C LEU A 36 -11.72 1.85 -11.43
N LEU A 37 -10.52 1.30 -11.67
CA LEU A 37 -9.99 1.10 -13.01
C LEU A 37 -10.87 0.16 -13.84
N LYS A 38 -11.46 -0.85 -13.18
CA LYS A 38 -12.44 -1.79 -13.73
C LYS A 38 -13.64 -1.91 -12.79
N PRO A 39 -14.66 -1.04 -12.93
CA PRO A 39 -15.81 -1.01 -12.04
C PRO A 39 -16.46 -2.39 -11.82
N ASP A 40 -16.65 -3.18 -12.88
CA ASP A 40 -17.24 -4.53 -12.78
C ASP A 40 -16.53 -5.44 -11.76
N LYS A 41 -15.21 -5.30 -11.61
CA LYS A 41 -14.41 -6.12 -10.70
C LYS A 41 -14.64 -5.74 -9.24
N ILE A 42 -14.77 -4.45 -8.93
CA ILE A 42 -15.04 -4.03 -7.55
C ILE A 42 -16.48 -4.35 -7.14
N LEU A 43 -17.45 -4.26 -8.06
CA LEU A 43 -18.85 -4.57 -7.76
C LEU A 43 -19.02 -6.01 -7.28
N ASP A 44 -18.27 -6.94 -7.86
CA ASP A 44 -18.27 -8.34 -7.43
C ASP A 44 -17.73 -8.51 -6.00
N VAL A 45 -16.75 -7.71 -5.59
CA VAL A 45 -16.26 -7.66 -4.20
C VAL A 45 -17.31 -7.05 -3.28
N LEU A 46 -17.97 -5.96 -3.69
CA LEU A 46 -19.00 -5.29 -2.88
C LEU A 46 -20.21 -6.20 -2.60
N LYS A 47 -20.64 -7.01 -3.57
CA LYS A 47 -21.68 -8.03 -3.36
C LYS A 47 -21.28 -9.02 -2.26
N MET A 48 -20.01 -9.38 -2.18
CA MET A 48 -19.53 -10.30 -1.13
C MET A 48 -19.41 -9.61 0.23
N ALA A 49 -19.10 -8.31 0.26
CA ALA A 49 -19.15 -7.53 1.49
C ALA A 49 -20.59 -7.49 2.05
N GLU A 50 -21.58 -7.17 1.19
CA GLU A 50 -23.00 -7.17 1.55
C GLU A 50 -23.45 -8.55 2.07
N LYS A 51 -23.15 -9.62 1.33
CA LYS A 51 -23.46 -11.01 1.73
C LYS A 51 -22.92 -11.36 3.13
N ASN A 52 -21.73 -10.87 3.47
CA ASN A 52 -21.08 -11.15 4.75
C ASN A 52 -21.39 -10.10 5.83
N ASN A 53 -22.27 -9.14 5.55
CA ASN A 53 -22.58 -8.00 6.43
C ASN A 53 -21.31 -7.22 6.83
N ILE A 54 -20.45 -6.90 5.86
CA ILE A 54 -19.30 -6.02 6.03
C ILE A 54 -19.64 -4.67 5.38
N ASP A 55 -19.57 -3.61 6.18
CA ASP A 55 -19.78 -2.25 5.71
C ASP A 55 -18.53 -1.74 4.99
N ILE A 56 -18.72 -0.96 3.92
CA ILE A 56 -17.62 -0.30 3.23
C ILE A 56 -17.58 1.17 3.65
N GLU A 57 -16.57 1.54 4.43
CA GLU A 57 -16.40 2.88 4.98
C GLU A 57 -16.15 3.91 3.86
N TYR A 58 -15.17 3.59 3.00
CA TYR A 58 -14.85 4.34 1.80
C TYR A 58 -14.06 3.48 0.80
N ILE A 59 -14.05 3.92 -0.45
CA ILE A 59 -13.14 3.43 -1.49
C ILE A 59 -12.10 4.50 -1.79
N GLU A 60 -10.82 4.14 -1.76
CA GLU A 60 -9.71 4.99 -2.17
C GLU A 60 -9.60 5.02 -3.71
N THR A 61 -9.37 6.20 -4.27
CA THR A 61 -9.24 6.40 -5.72
C THR A 61 -8.29 7.56 -6.01
N ASN A 62 -7.48 7.40 -7.05
CA ASN A 62 -6.63 8.47 -7.59
C ASN A 62 -7.29 9.25 -8.73
N ALA A 63 -8.52 8.88 -9.09
CA ALA A 63 -9.34 9.50 -10.14
C ALA A 63 -8.87 9.27 -11.58
N SER A 64 -7.84 8.44 -11.82
CA SER A 64 -7.33 8.15 -13.17
C SER A 64 -8.41 7.59 -14.12
N TRP A 65 -9.37 6.83 -13.57
CA TRP A 65 -10.50 6.22 -14.29
C TRP A 65 -11.56 7.22 -14.77
N TYR A 66 -11.54 8.48 -14.28
CA TYR A 66 -12.47 9.50 -14.74
C TYR A 66 -12.29 9.76 -16.25
N ARG A 67 -13.40 9.65 -17.00
CA ARG A 67 -13.44 9.93 -18.45
C ARG A 67 -14.36 11.11 -18.77
N ASN A 68 -15.61 11.01 -18.37
CA ASN A 68 -16.62 12.05 -18.54
C ASN A 68 -17.65 11.96 -17.41
N GLU A 69 -18.45 13.01 -17.25
CA GLU A 69 -19.42 13.09 -16.16
C GLU A 69 -20.51 12.00 -16.25
N ALA A 70 -21.02 11.71 -17.45
CA ALA A 70 -22.14 10.80 -17.62
C ALA A 70 -21.79 9.38 -17.15
N THR A 71 -20.68 8.82 -17.65
CA THR A 71 -20.21 7.49 -17.26
C THR A 71 -19.78 7.44 -15.79
N THR A 72 -19.14 8.51 -15.30
CA THR A 72 -18.72 8.60 -13.89
C THR A 72 -19.93 8.56 -12.96
N LYS A 73 -21.00 9.31 -13.25
CA LYS A 73 -22.22 9.27 -12.43
C LYS A 73 -22.93 7.92 -12.47
N THR A 74 -22.80 7.14 -13.54
CA THR A 74 -23.31 5.76 -13.56
C THR A 74 -22.56 4.90 -12.55
N VAL A 75 -21.23 4.88 -12.62
CA VAL A 75 -20.38 4.14 -11.67
C VAL A 75 -20.66 4.58 -10.23
N LEU A 76 -20.70 5.89 -9.96
CA LEU A 76 -20.95 6.40 -8.60
C LEU A 76 -22.31 5.99 -8.04
N ARG A 77 -23.36 5.90 -8.89
CA ARG A 77 -24.68 5.43 -8.44
C ARG A 77 -24.65 3.94 -8.14
N GLU A 78 -23.99 3.16 -8.99
CA GLU A 78 -23.87 1.72 -8.81
C GLU A 78 -23.10 1.36 -7.53
N LEU A 79 -22.05 2.12 -7.20
CA LEU A 79 -21.36 2.01 -5.91
C LEU A 79 -22.31 2.29 -4.73
N LYS A 80 -23.15 3.33 -4.84
CA LYS A 80 -24.15 3.67 -3.81
C LYS A 80 -25.23 2.60 -3.66
N ASP A 81 -25.64 1.99 -4.75
CA ASP A 81 -26.61 0.89 -4.75
C ASP A 81 -26.04 -0.36 -4.02
N HIS A 82 -24.70 -0.47 -3.91
CA HIS A 82 -24.00 -1.48 -3.10
C HIS A 82 -23.52 -0.94 -1.74
N GLY A 83 -24.16 0.10 -1.21
CA GLY A 83 -23.89 0.61 0.15
C GLY A 83 -22.63 1.47 0.31
N VAL A 84 -21.92 1.80 -0.78
CA VAL A 84 -20.74 2.69 -0.69
C VAL A 84 -21.17 4.15 -0.79
N HIS A 85 -20.91 4.91 0.26
CA HIS A 85 -21.36 6.31 0.34
C HIS A 85 -20.24 7.35 0.41
N THR A 86 -18.98 6.91 0.45
CA THR A 86 -17.81 7.79 0.54
C THR A 86 -16.71 7.34 -0.39
N LEU A 87 -16.12 8.29 -1.12
CA LEU A 87 -14.85 8.09 -1.80
C LEU A 87 -13.74 8.86 -1.09
N LEU A 88 -12.63 8.18 -0.80
CA LEU A 88 -11.38 8.84 -0.46
C LEU A 88 -10.65 9.19 -1.75
N ILE A 89 -10.43 10.48 -2.01
CA ILE A 89 -9.79 10.95 -3.24
C ILE A 89 -8.39 11.45 -2.92
N SER A 90 -7.37 10.80 -3.47
CA SER A 90 -5.96 11.16 -3.26
C SER A 90 -5.60 12.48 -3.94
N ILE A 91 -5.08 13.42 -3.15
CA ILE A 91 -4.64 14.74 -3.60
C ILE A 91 -3.19 14.92 -3.15
N ASP A 92 -2.24 14.55 -4.00
CA ASP A 92 -0.83 14.67 -3.68
C ASP A 92 0.06 14.72 -4.94
N PRO A 93 1.31 15.19 -4.81
CA PRO A 93 2.27 15.26 -5.92
C PRO A 93 2.60 13.90 -6.55
N TYR A 94 2.56 12.80 -5.79
CA TYR A 94 2.89 11.47 -6.31
C TYR A 94 1.85 10.96 -7.29
N HIS A 95 0.56 11.24 -7.05
CA HIS A 95 -0.50 10.95 -8.00
C HIS A 95 -0.51 11.95 -9.17
N ASN A 96 -0.21 13.22 -8.92
CA ASN A 96 -0.20 14.24 -9.98
C ASN A 96 0.90 14.01 -11.03
N GLU A 97 1.98 13.31 -10.70
CA GLU A 97 2.99 12.83 -11.66
C GLU A 97 2.41 11.97 -12.80
N TYR A 98 1.23 11.36 -12.58
CA TYR A 98 0.59 10.49 -13.58
C TYR A 98 -0.81 10.96 -13.97
N ILE A 99 -1.46 11.78 -13.14
CA ILE A 99 -2.88 12.10 -13.26
C ILE A 99 -3.06 13.61 -13.29
N PRO A 100 -3.55 14.18 -14.41
CA PRO A 100 -3.92 15.58 -14.49
C PRO A 100 -4.94 15.97 -13.43
N PHE A 101 -4.70 17.08 -12.73
CA PHE A 101 -5.49 17.48 -11.59
C PHE A 101 -6.95 17.82 -11.94
N TRP A 102 -7.23 18.18 -13.19
CA TRP A 102 -8.60 18.40 -13.66
C TRP A 102 -9.50 17.17 -13.44
N LYS A 103 -8.96 15.94 -13.48
CA LYS A 103 -9.72 14.71 -13.24
C LYS A 103 -10.18 14.61 -11.79
N VAL A 104 -9.33 14.97 -10.84
CA VAL A 104 -9.63 15.02 -9.41
C VAL A 104 -10.76 16.02 -9.15
N LYS A 105 -10.61 17.26 -9.65
CA LYS A 105 -11.64 18.31 -9.55
C LYS A 105 -12.98 17.86 -10.15
N ALA A 106 -12.94 17.22 -11.33
CA ALA A 106 -14.11 16.75 -12.02
C ALA A 106 -14.82 15.59 -11.28
N LEU A 107 -14.05 14.67 -10.68
CA LEU A 107 -14.58 13.59 -9.86
C LEU A 107 -15.29 14.14 -8.61
N ILE A 108 -14.67 15.08 -7.89
CA ILE A 108 -15.28 15.75 -6.72
C ILE A 108 -16.62 16.40 -7.10
N LYS A 109 -16.65 17.10 -8.23
CA LYS A 109 -17.89 17.71 -8.75
C LYS A 109 -18.95 16.66 -9.11
N ALA A 110 -18.55 15.53 -9.71
CA ALA A 110 -19.46 14.43 -10.01
C ALA A 110 -20.04 13.79 -8.74
N CYS A 111 -19.22 13.58 -7.71
CA CYS A 111 -19.65 13.08 -6.39
C CYS A 111 -20.72 13.98 -5.78
N SER A 112 -20.50 15.30 -5.77
CA SER A 112 -21.47 16.28 -5.28
C SER A 112 -22.83 16.15 -5.98
N LYS A 113 -22.84 16.00 -7.32
CA LYS A 113 -24.07 15.88 -8.12
C LYS A 113 -24.90 14.62 -7.82
N VAL A 114 -24.26 13.54 -7.37
CA VAL A 114 -24.95 12.28 -7.01
C VAL A 114 -25.08 12.08 -5.49
N ARG A 115 -24.69 13.09 -4.70
CA ARG A 115 -24.66 13.04 -3.23
C ARG A 115 -23.83 11.85 -2.72
N MET A 116 -22.63 11.70 -3.27
CA MET A 116 -21.58 10.82 -2.74
C MET A 116 -20.67 11.68 -1.86
N ASN A 117 -20.36 11.21 -0.65
CA ASN A 117 -19.42 11.91 0.23
C ASN A 117 -18.01 11.82 -0.34
N VAL A 118 -17.23 12.88 -0.09
CA VAL A 118 -15.82 12.92 -0.46
C VAL A 118 -15.02 13.06 0.83
N PHE A 119 -14.10 12.14 1.03
CA PHE A 119 -12.98 12.29 1.96
C PHE A 119 -11.76 12.72 1.13
N PRO A 120 -11.42 14.02 1.09
CA PRO A 120 -10.28 14.46 0.33
C PRO A 120 -8.99 14.20 1.12
N TRP A 121 -8.17 13.26 0.65
CA TRP A 121 -6.94 12.86 1.32
C TRP A 121 -5.81 13.82 0.98
N LEU A 122 -5.21 14.42 2.03
CA LEU A 122 -4.12 15.39 1.94
C LEU A 122 -4.49 16.69 1.22
N MET A 123 -5.62 17.30 1.63
CA MET A 123 -6.06 18.61 1.14
C MET A 123 -5.02 19.73 1.25
N GLU A 124 -4.01 19.58 2.10
CA GLU A 124 -2.89 20.52 2.21
C GLU A 124 -2.05 20.65 0.92
N PHE A 125 -2.11 19.68 0.01
CA PHE A 125 -1.46 19.78 -1.30
C PHE A 125 -2.35 20.43 -2.37
N TRP A 126 -3.61 20.75 -2.06
CA TRP A 126 -4.54 21.29 -3.06
C TRP A 126 -3.97 22.52 -3.77
N ASP A 127 -3.54 23.52 -3.00
CA ASP A 127 -3.05 24.79 -3.54
C ASP A 127 -1.75 24.61 -4.34
N ASP A 128 -0.85 23.74 -3.86
CA ASP A 128 0.40 23.41 -4.56
C ASP A 128 0.12 22.78 -5.94
N ILE A 129 -0.87 21.91 -6.04
CA ILE A 129 -1.22 21.25 -7.30
C ILE A 129 -2.03 22.21 -8.20
N ASP A 130 -2.94 22.99 -7.61
CA ASP A 130 -3.85 23.90 -8.33
C ASP A 130 -3.15 25.10 -8.97
N ALA A 131 -2.00 25.51 -8.43
CA ALA A 131 -1.20 26.59 -9.00
C ALA A 131 -0.54 26.24 -10.35
N MET A 132 -0.50 24.95 -10.72
CA MET A 132 0.07 24.46 -11.97
C MET A 132 -1.01 24.14 -13.02
N ASP A 133 -0.60 23.73 -14.23
CA ASP A 133 -1.52 23.44 -15.32
C ASP A 133 -2.30 22.14 -15.07
N ASP A 134 -3.54 22.28 -14.62
CA ASP A 134 -4.38 21.14 -14.25
C ASP A 134 -4.69 20.18 -15.40
N ARG A 135 -4.39 20.53 -16.66
CA ARG A 135 -4.64 19.73 -17.86
C ARG A 135 -3.58 18.66 -18.12
N LYS A 136 -2.43 18.73 -17.47
CA LYS A 136 -1.34 17.76 -17.61
C LYS A 136 -0.88 17.23 -16.25
N PRO A 137 -0.21 16.05 -16.22
CA PRO A 137 0.50 15.65 -15.02
C PRO A 137 1.77 16.49 -14.83
N HIS A 138 2.30 16.51 -13.61
CA HIS A 138 3.55 17.21 -13.27
C HIS A 138 4.50 16.31 -12.49
N SER A 139 5.74 16.18 -12.95
CA SER A 139 6.74 15.36 -12.28
C SER A 139 7.20 15.95 -10.95
N LEU A 140 7.75 15.13 -10.07
CA LEU A 140 8.36 15.62 -8.82
C LEU A 140 9.47 16.66 -9.09
N ASP A 141 10.23 16.55 -10.18
CA ASP A 141 11.22 17.56 -10.58
C ASP A 141 10.56 18.90 -10.93
N GLU A 142 9.38 18.91 -11.56
CA GLU A 142 8.62 20.15 -11.79
C GLU A 142 8.20 20.81 -10.48
N TYR A 143 7.79 20.03 -9.47
CA TYR A 143 7.51 20.57 -8.13
C TYR A 143 8.76 21.21 -7.51
N ALA A 144 9.94 20.60 -7.65
CA ALA A 144 11.19 21.17 -7.17
C ALA A 144 11.54 22.50 -7.88
N LEU A 145 11.27 22.60 -9.19
CA LEU A 145 11.49 23.83 -9.95
C LEU A 145 10.54 24.97 -9.54
N VAL A 146 9.28 24.66 -9.21
CA VAL A 146 8.26 25.67 -8.83
C VAL A 146 8.40 26.07 -7.36
N TYR A 147 8.59 25.11 -6.46
CA TYR A 147 8.55 25.33 -5.01
C TYR A 147 9.93 25.30 -4.32
N GLY A 148 10.99 24.99 -5.06
CA GLY A 148 12.36 24.89 -4.58
C GLY A 148 12.82 23.45 -4.32
N GLU A 149 14.14 23.22 -4.41
CA GLU A 149 14.78 21.91 -4.26
C GLU A 149 14.43 21.20 -2.93
N ASP A 150 14.22 21.98 -1.87
CA ASP A 150 13.86 21.45 -0.55
C ASP A 150 12.43 20.88 -0.50
N TYR A 151 11.59 21.16 -1.49
CA TYR A 151 10.22 20.65 -1.55
C TYR A 151 10.19 19.12 -1.50
N LEU A 152 11.03 18.47 -2.32
CA LEU A 152 11.11 17.01 -2.36
C LEU A 152 11.62 16.42 -1.04
N ALA A 153 12.60 17.06 -0.41
CA ALA A 153 13.11 16.62 0.90
C ALA A 153 12.03 16.71 2.00
N GLN A 154 11.09 17.65 1.88
CA GLN A 154 10.00 17.87 2.85
C GLN A 154 8.76 17.01 2.56
N LEU A 155 8.56 16.54 1.32
CA LEU A 155 7.39 15.76 0.92
C LEU A 155 7.11 14.53 1.80
N PRO A 156 8.11 13.71 2.20
CA PRO A 156 7.85 12.59 3.10
C PRO A 156 7.20 13.02 4.42
N ASN A 157 7.63 14.15 4.98
CA ASN A 157 7.11 14.65 6.25
C ASN A 157 5.71 15.23 6.10
N ARG A 158 5.47 16.03 5.04
CA ARG A 158 4.15 16.59 4.73
C ARG A 158 3.11 15.50 4.50
N TYR A 159 3.47 14.49 3.71
CA TYR A 159 2.60 13.34 3.43
C TYR A 159 2.39 12.42 4.65
N GLY A 160 3.33 12.40 5.60
CA GLY A 160 3.38 11.35 6.64
C GLY A 160 3.85 9.99 6.09
N LEU A 161 4.75 10.01 5.10
CA LEU A 161 5.17 8.84 4.35
C LEU A 161 6.07 7.91 5.19
N GLY A 162 5.67 6.65 5.28
CA GLY A 162 6.57 5.60 5.70
C GLY A 162 7.58 5.28 4.59
N LEU A 163 8.88 5.51 4.82
CA LEU A 163 9.94 5.15 3.86
C LEU A 163 10.15 3.63 3.78
N LYS A 164 9.26 2.95 3.05
CA LYS A 164 9.30 1.51 2.70
C LYS A 164 8.87 1.32 1.24
N GLY A 165 9.21 0.19 0.62
CA GLY A 165 8.87 -0.09 -0.77
C GLY A 165 9.36 1.01 -1.73
N ARG A 166 8.49 1.48 -2.64
CA ARG A 166 8.83 2.54 -3.60
C ARG A 166 9.26 3.85 -2.92
N ALA A 167 8.62 4.22 -1.80
CA ALA A 167 9.01 5.42 -1.05
C ALA A 167 10.47 5.34 -0.58
N LEU A 168 10.89 4.20 -0.03
CA LEU A 168 12.29 4.00 0.33
C LEU A 168 13.20 4.11 -0.88
N LYS A 169 12.85 3.49 -2.02
CA LYS A 169 13.66 3.56 -3.24
C LYS A 169 13.84 5.00 -3.74
N THR A 170 12.76 5.79 -3.75
CA THR A 170 12.77 7.20 -4.16
C THR A 170 13.63 8.05 -3.24
N TYR A 171 13.50 7.89 -1.93
CA TYR A 171 14.15 8.78 -0.95
C TYR A 171 15.50 8.26 -0.42
N LYS A 172 15.88 7.01 -0.69
CA LYS A 172 17.15 6.40 -0.24
C LYS A 172 18.42 7.21 -0.58
N PRO A 173 18.52 7.93 -1.73
CA PRO A 173 19.66 8.80 -2.02
C PRO A 173 19.78 10.00 -1.07
N MET A 174 18.66 10.48 -0.52
CA MET A 174 18.58 11.63 0.41
C MET A 174 18.72 11.20 1.88
N MET A 175 18.69 9.90 2.17
CA MET A 175 18.79 9.38 3.53
C MET A 175 20.24 9.19 3.98
N GLY A 176 20.51 9.54 5.24
CA GLY A 176 21.76 9.21 5.92
C GLY A 176 22.03 7.71 5.93
N LYS A 177 23.30 7.34 5.72
CA LYS A 177 23.77 5.95 5.78
C LYS A 177 24.21 5.58 7.20
N GLN A 178 24.01 4.31 7.55
CA GLN A 178 24.48 3.71 8.79
C GLN A 178 25.24 2.42 8.45
N SER A 179 26.31 2.15 9.18
CA SER A 179 27.05 0.90 9.01
C SER A 179 26.19 -0.31 9.37
N PHE A 180 26.43 -1.43 8.70
CA PHE A 180 25.75 -2.69 8.98
C PHE A 180 25.84 -3.05 10.48
N GLN A 181 27.04 -2.98 11.07
CA GLN A 181 27.27 -3.28 12.47
C GLN A 181 26.43 -2.41 13.41
N ARG A 182 26.37 -1.10 13.16
CA ARG A 182 25.57 -0.18 13.98
C ARG A 182 24.08 -0.52 13.90
N ILE A 183 23.58 -0.89 12.71
CA ILE A 183 22.18 -1.31 12.54
C ILE A 183 21.86 -2.56 13.37
N LEU A 184 22.80 -3.50 13.46
CA LEU A 184 22.63 -4.70 14.29
C LEU A 184 22.65 -4.37 15.79
N GLU A 185 23.56 -3.50 16.23
CA GLU A 185 23.68 -3.07 17.63
C GLU A 185 22.44 -2.29 18.11
N GLU A 186 21.85 -1.47 17.23
CA GLU A 186 20.61 -0.73 17.49
C GLU A 186 19.34 -1.58 17.25
N SER A 187 19.49 -2.87 16.93
CA SER A 187 18.36 -3.75 16.62
C SER A 187 17.42 -3.92 17.80
N ARG A 188 16.12 -3.90 17.50
CA ARG A 188 15.03 -4.16 18.44
C ARG A 188 13.89 -4.87 17.73
N PRO A 189 13.04 -5.62 18.47
CA PRO A 189 11.85 -6.28 17.93
C PRO A 189 11.03 -5.36 17.01
N CYS A 190 10.68 -5.84 15.81
CA CYS A 190 9.97 -5.05 14.82
C CYS A 190 8.47 -5.00 15.12
N ARG A 191 8.07 -4.08 16.01
CA ARG A 191 6.65 -3.93 16.43
C ARG A 191 5.68 -3.54 15.31
N LEU A 192 6.18 -3.10 14.15
CA LEU A 192 5.36 -2.82 12.96
C LEU A 192 4.71 -4.09 12.38
N LEU A 193 5.26 -5.28 12.69
CA LEU A 193 4.72 -6.56 12.24
C LEU A 193 3.60 -7.08 13.15
N ALA A 194 3.54 -6.60 14.41
CA ALA A 194 2.57 -7.04 15.41
C ALA A 194 1.26 -6.22 15.40
N GLY A 195 1.15 -5.23 14.53
CA GLY A 195 0.01 -4.31 14.49
C GLY A 195 -1.25 -4.96 13.92
N VAL A 196 -2.21 -5.32 14.78
CA VAL A 196 -3.57 -5.75 14.39
C VAL A 196 -4.56 -4.59 14.25
N TYR A 197 -4.18 -3.38 14.67
CA TYR A 197 -5.04 -2.19 14.67
C TYR A 197 -5.12 -1.47 13.31
N HIS A 198 -4.15 -1.71 12.42
CA HIS A 198 -4.16 -1.23 11.05
C HIS A 198 -3.36 -2.21 10.21
N PHE A 199 -4.04 -2.96 9.37
CA PHE A 199 -3.44 -3.92 8.44
C PHE A 199 -4.22 -3.89 7.13
N HIS A 200 -3.68 -4.56 6.12
CA HIS A 200 -4.37 -4.75 4.85
C HIS A 200 -4.55 -6.23 4.57
N VAL A 201 -5.53 -6.56 3.73
CA VAL A 201 -5.66 -7.88 3.13
C VAL A 201 -5.51 -7.71 1.63
N ASP A 202 -4.54 -8.40 1.03
CA ASP A 202 -4.30 -8.31 -0.41
C ASP A 202 -5.35 -9.09 -1.21
N LEU A 203 -5.30 -8.95 -2.54
CA LEU A 203 -6.24 -9.61 -3.46
C LEU A 203 -6.13 -11.15 -3.48
N TYR A 204 -5.10 -11.70 -2.82
CA TYR A 204 -4.84 -13.14 -2.70
C TYR A 204 -5.23 -13.68 -1.30
N GLY A 205 -5.81 -12.84 -0.43
CA GLY A 205 -6.24 -13.24 0.91
C GLY A 205 -5.14 -13.24 1.97
N ASN A 206 -4.00 -12.58 1.71
CA ASN A 206 -2.93 -12.45 2.68
C ASN A 206 -3.11 -11.22 3.54
N PHE A 207 -2.94 -11.39 4.84
CA PHE A 207 -2.68 -10.30 5.77
C PHE A 207 -1.33 -9.66 5.45
N ILE A 208 -1.33 -8.35 5.29
CA ILE A 208 -0.16 -7.51 5.08
C ILE A 208 -0.02 -6.58 6.29
N PRO A 209 1.10 -6.62 7.03
CA PRO A 209 1.34 -5.69 8.13
C PRO A 209 1.37 -4.24 7.65
N GLN A 210 0.82 -3.33 8.45
CA GLN A 210 0.63 -1.90 8.16
C GLN A 210 1.73 -1.23 7.34
N SER A 211 2.98 -1.50 7.68
CA SER A 211 4.15 -0.72 7.25
C SER A 211 5.13 -1.52 6.40
N CYS A 212 4.87 -2.80 6.14
CA CYS A 212 5.88 -3.71 5.61
C CYS A 212 5.35 -4.56 4.46
N PRO A 213 4.99 -3.94 3.31
CA PRO A 213 4.56 -4.69 2.14
C PRO A 213 5.65 -5.67 1.68
N GLY A 214 5.22 -6.76 1.05
CA GLY A 214 6.07 -7.92 0.72
C GLY A 214 6.16 -8.93 1.85
N PHE A 215 5.80 -8.57 3.08
CA PHE A 215 5.44 -9.56 4.09
C PHE A 215 3.99 -9.94 3.98
N ALA A 216 3.71 -11.23 4.11
CA ALA A 216 2.38 -11.77 3.98
C ALA A 216 2.21 -13.03 4.82
N ILE A 217 1.03 -13.17 5.42
CA ILE A 217 0.56 -14.41 6.05
C ILE A 217 -0.88 -14.62 5.58
N PRO A 218 -1.29 -15.78 5.07
CA PRO A 218 -2.68 -16.04 4.71
C PRO A 218 -3.60 -15.72 5.89
N LEU A 219 -4.61 -14.87 5.67
CA LEU A 219 -5.51 -14.41 6.73
C LEU A 219 -6.20 -15.57 7.45
N LYS A 220 -6.54 -16.63 6.70
CA LYS A 220 -7.14 -17.86 7.22
C LYS A 220 -6.26 -18.65 8.19
N GLU A 221 -4.95 -18.42 8.19
CA GLU A 221 -4.02 -19.05 9.14
C GLU A 221 -3.90 -18.21 10.41
N LEU A 222 -3.99 -16.88 10.30
CA LEU A 222 -3.86 -15.98 11.44
C LEU A 222 -4.97 -16.11 12.48
N GLN A 223 -6.14 -16.64 12.11
CA GLN A 223 -7.21 -16.91 13.07
C GLN A 223 -6.78 -17.88 14.20
N TYR A 224 -5.68 -18.62 14.01
CA TYR A 224 -5.10 -19.54 15.00
C TYR A 224 -3.75 -19.09 15.56
N GLY A 225 -3.26 -17.92 15.14
CA GLY A 225 -1.88 -17.47 15.35
C GLY A 225 -0.94 -17.96 14.26
N ALA A 226 0.02 -17.12 13.86
CA ALA A 226 1.03 -17.47 12.88
C ALA A 226 1.99 -18.53 13.44
N ASP A 227 2.19 -19.62 12.69
CA ASP A 227 3.19 -20.64 13.00
C ASP A 227 4.61 -20.07 12.86
N SER A 228 5.35 -20.00 13.97
CA SER A 228 6.71 -19.46 14.01
C SER A 228 7.73 -20.26 13.22
N ASP A 229 7.51 -21.57 13.05
CA ASP A 229 8.40 -22.46 12.30
C ASP A 229 8.12 -22.39 10.80
N LYS A 230 6.87 -22.08 10.43
CA LYS A 230 6.50 -21.81 9.04
C LYS A 230 6.92 -20.41 8.60
N TYR A 231 6.65 -19.39 9.43
CA TYR A 231 6.89 -17.98 9.15
C TYR A 231 8.15 -17.47 9.86
N ARG A 232 9.29 -18.12 9.61
CA ARG A 232 10.55 -17.93 10.36
C ARG A 232 11.12 -16.53 10.17
N ILE A 233 10.99 -15.95 8.98
CA ILE A 233 11.55 -14.62 8.70
C ILE A 233 10.72 -13.56 9.41
N PHE A 234 9.40 -13.66 9.30
CA PHE A 234 8.45 -12.80 9.98
C PHE A 234 8.67 -12.88 11.50
N HIS A 235 8.74 -14.09 12.04
CA HIS A 235 8.94 -14.33 13.46
C HIS A 235 10.30 -13.80 13.95
N SER A 236 11.39 -14.00 13.20
CA SER A 236 12.72 -13.49 13.54
C SER A 236 12.74 -11.96 13.64
N LEU A 237 12.09 -11.27 12.70
CA LEU A 237 11.95 -9.81 12.75
C LEU A 237 11.05 -9.33 13.89
N GLU A 238 9.93 -10.01 14.12
CA GLU A 238 8.97 -9.64 15.15
C GLU A 238 9.57 -9.81 16.56
N SER A 239 10.30 -10.89 16.80
CA SER A 239 10.82 -11.28 18.12
C SER A 239 12.21 -10.72 18.45
N VAL A 240 13.14 -10.69 17.49
CA VAL A 240 14.54 -10.27 17.70
C VAL A 240 14.84 -8.95 16.98
N GLY A 241 14.16 -8.70 15.86
CA GLY A 241 14.39 -7.52 15.03
C GLY A 241 15.34 -7.81 13.88
N ILE A 242 15.90 -6.73 13.31
CA ILE A 242 16.72 -6.82 12.10
C ILE A 242 17.98 -7.66 12.30
N ALA A 243 18.53 -7.72 13.52
CA ALA A 243 19.67 -8.55 13.84
C ALA A 243 19.36 -10.05 13.76
N GLY A 244 18.19 -10.49 14.25
CA GLY A 244 17.78 -11.89 14.13
C GLY A 244 17.58 -12.29 12.67
N PHE A 245 16.99 -11.41 11.87
CA PHE A 245 16.82 -11.66 10.45
C PHE A 245 18.18 -11.73 9.74
N ALA A 246 19.08 -10.80 10.02
CA ALA A 246 20.42 -10.81 9.44
C ALA A 246 21.19 -12.10 9.80
N ASP A 247 21.16 -12.53 11.06
CA ASP A 247 21.79 -13.78 11.49
C ASP A 247 21.24 -14.99 10.73
N LEU A 248 19.91 -15.08 10.60
CA LEU A 248 19.23 -16.14 9.85
C LEU A 248 19.67 -16.16 8.38
N VAL A 249 19.60 -15.03 7.67
CA VAL A 249 19.91 -14.99 6.23
C VAL A 249 21.40 -15.20 5.96
N ILE A 250 22.29 -14.72 6.83
CA ILE A 250 23.74 -14.93 6.68
C ILE A 250 24.08 -16.41 6.88
N LYS A 251 23.59 -17.04 7.95
CA LYS A 251 23.95 -18.42 8.30
C LYS A 251 23.33 -19.45 7.36
N GLU A 252 22.06 -19.30 7.03
CA GLU A 252 21.32 -20.33 6.30
C GLU A 252 21.29 -20.10 4.80
N TYR A 253 21.37 -18.84 4.37
CA TYR A 253 21.18 -18.47 2.97
C TYR A 253 22.42 -17.79 2.36
N GLY A 254 23.48 -17.55 3.12
CA GLY A 254 24.75 -17.05 2.59
C GLY A 254 24.73 -15.59 2.15
N TYR A 255 23.80 -14.78 2.68
CA TYR A 255 23.73 -13.36 2.38
C TYR A 255 25.01 -12.63 2.79
N LYS A 256 25.48 -11.74 1.93
CA LYS A 256 26.67 -10.91 2.15
C LYS A 256 26.24 -9.46 2.35
N PRO A 257 26.33 -8.91 3.58
CA PRO A 257 25.90 -7.54 3.83
C PRO A 257 26.84 -6.53 3.16
N LYS A 258 26.25 -5.41 2.73
CA LYS A 258 26.96 -4.20 2.32
C LYS A 258 27.55 -3.51 3.54
N ALA A 259 28.52 -2.63 3.31
CA ALA A 259 29.13 -1.86 4.39
C ALA A 259 28.11 -0.96 5.12
N GLU A 260 27.20 -0.34 4.35
CA GLU A 260 26.25 0.64 4.87
C GLU A 260 24.88 0.55 4.19
N TYR A 261 23.85 0.98 4.91
CA TYR A 261 22.45 1.02 4.46
C TYR A 261 21.77 2.32 4.88
N ALA A 262 20.67 2.69 4.20
CA ALA A 262 19.77 3.77 4.62
C ALA A 262 18.84 3.32 5.77
N GLY A 263 19.44 2.86 6.86
CA GLY A 263 18.76 2.35 8.06
C GLY A 263 18.22 0.92 7.94
N ARG A 264 17.60 0.45 9.02
CA ARG A 264 17.16 -0.95 9.18
C ARG A 264 16.16 -1.44 8.15
N CYS A 265 15.28 -0.57 7.64
CA CYS A 265 14.28 -0.95 6.64
C CYS A 265 14.93 -1.19 5.26
N ASP A 266 16.02 -0.47 4.95
CA ASP A 266 16.82 -0.70 3.76
C ASP A 266 17.55 -2.05 3.84
N LEU A 267 18.22 -2.35 4.96
CA LEU A 267 18.80 -3.66 5.20
C LEU A 267 17.75 -4.79 5.13
N CYS A 268 16.59 -4.59 5.76
CA CYS A 268 15.49 -5.55 5.73
C CYS A 268 15.02 -5.82 4.30
N TYR A 269 14.87 -4.76 3.48
CA TYR A 269 14.44 -4.93 2.10
C TYR A 269 15.51 -5.58 1.23
N ASP A 270 16.78 -5.24 1.42
CA ASP A 270 17.91 -5.83 0.70
C ASP A 270 17.98 -7.34 0.93
N MET A 271 17.88 -7.79 2.18
CA MET A 271 17.86 -9.22 2.52
C MET A 271 16.66 -9.96 1.94
N ARG A 272 15.47 -9.34 1.93
CA ARG A 272 14.29 -9.95 1.29
C ARG A 272 14.44 -10.08 -0.21
N ASN A 273 15.00 -9.07 -0.88
CA ASN A 273 15.29 -9.14 -2.32
C ASN A 273 16.32 -10.22 -2.63
N TYR A 274 17.36 -10.37 -1.81
CA TYR A 274 18.32 -11.46 -1.95
C TYR A 274 17.64 -12.83 -1.94
N LEU A 275 16.77 -13.08 -0.95
CA LEU A 275 16.04 -14.35 -0.83
C LEU A 275 15.11 -14.62 -2.01
N VAL A 276 14.33 -13.61 -2.43
CA VAL A 276 13.29 -13.79 -3.46
C VAL A 276 13.85 -13.68 -4.88
N LEU A 277 14.66 -12.67 -5.17
CA LEU A 277 15.11 -12.37 -6.54
C LEU A 277 16.44 -13.04 -6.89
N GLU A 278 17.40 -13.09 -5.96
CA GLU A 278 18.71 -13.68 -6.24
C GLU A 278 18.71 -15.20 -6.06
N LEU A 279 18.12 -15.70 -4.96
CA LEU A 279 18.03 -17.15 -4.70
C LEU A 279 16.77 -17.80 -5.31
N GLY A 280 15.78 -17.02 -5.74
CA GLY A 280 14.56 -17.55 -6.35
C GLY A 280 13.69 -18.38 -5.40
N LEU A 281 13.75 -18.10 -4.09
CA LEU A 281 13.07 -18.92 -3.09
C LEU A 281 11.58 -18.63 -3.02
N ASP A 282 10.79 -19.70 -2.93
CA ASP A 282 9.36 -19.63 -2.62
C ASP A 282 9.13 -19.68 -1.10
N LEU A 283 9.19 -18.51 -0.45
CA LEU A 283 9.05 -18.38 1.00
C LEU A 283 7.63 -17.92 1.37
N PRO A 284 6.99 -18.55 2.37
CA PRO A 284 5.60 -18.24 2.73
C PRO A 284 5.45 -16.84 3.36
N ASP A 285 6.50 -16.33 4.01
CA ASP A 285 6.54 -14.99 4.62
C ASP A 285 6.65 -13.86 3.59
N LEU A 286 7.22 -14.14 2.41
CA LEU A 286 7.68 -13.14 1.45
C LEU A 286 6.80 -13.16 0.20
N LYS A 287 5.59 -12.64 0.31
CA LYS A 287 4.57 -12.62 -0.75
C LYS A 287 3.90 -11.25 -0.89
N PRO A 288 3.27 -10.98 -2.04
CA PRO A 288 3.40 -11.72 -3.31
C PRO A 288 4.78 -11.49 -3.95
N GLU A 289 5.27 -12.43 -4.76
CA GLU A 289 6.56 -12.29 -5.46
C GLU A 289 6.62 -11.02 -6.33
N GLY A 290 5.47 -10.61 -6.90
CA GLY A 290 5.31 -9.37 -7.66
C GLY A 290 5.71 -8.11 -6.88
N HIS A 291 5.60 -8.11 -5.54
CA HIS A 291 6.10 -7.00 -4.73
C HIS A 291 7.60 -6.75 -4.98
N TYR A 292 8.39 -7.80 -5.06
CA TYR A 292 9.84 -7.71 -5.22
C TYR A 292 10.24 -7.47 -6.67
N LYS A 293 9.50 -8.04 -7.63
CA LYS A 293 9.81 -7.92 -9.06
C LYS A 293 9.55 -6.53 -9.63
N TYR A 294 8.55 -5.80 -9.10
CA TYR A 294 8.05 -4.59 -9.73
C TYR A 294 8.29 -3.28 -8.94
N VAL A 295 9.03 -3.33 -7.83
CA VAL A 295 9.29 -2.16 -6.95
C VAL A 295 10.65 -1.53 -7.20
#